data_AF-A0A0J1GV47-F1
#
_entry.id   AF-A0A0J1GV47-F1
#
_cell.length_a   1.000
_cell.length_b   1.000
_cell.length_c   1.000
_cell.angle_alpha   90.00
_cell.angle_beta   90.00
_cell.angle_gamma   90.00
#
_symmetry.space_group_name_H-M   'P 1'
#
loop_
_entity.id
_entity.type
_entity.pdbx_description
1 polymer ?
#
loop_
_entity_poly.entity_id
_entity_poly.type
_entity_poly.pdbx_seq_one_letter_code
_entity_poly.pdbx_strand_id
1 'polypeptide(L)' 'MDFVMDALSSGRRIKCLTIVDDFTKECLDITVASGISGDEVVAILEAIAAFRGYPEAVRTDQGPEFTGKALDQWAY' A
#
# COMPACT_ATOMS: atom_id res chain seq x y z
N MET A 1 2.36 -4.24 -4.52
CA MET A 1 2.51 -3.50 -3.24
C MET A 1 2.83 -4.48 -2.13
N ASP A 2 3.57 -4.01 -1.13
CA ASP A 2 4.09 -4.83 -0.03
C ASP A 2 4.31 -3.97 1.22
N PHE A 3 4.25 -4.57 2.42
CA PHE A 3 4.59 -3.93 3.68
C PHE A 3 5.98 -4.31 4.15
N VAL A 4 6.84 -3.30 4.30
CA VAL A 4 8.13 -3.46 4.97
C VAL A 4 8.02 -2.99 6.42
N MET A 5 8.45 -3.83 7.35
CA MET A 5 8.48 -3.49 8.78
C MET A 5 9.86 -2.96 9.17
N ASP A 6 9.90 -1.89 9.95
CA ASP A 6 11.15 -1.34 10.49
C ASP A 6 10.92 -0.80 11.92
N ALA A 7 11.97 -0.28 12.56
CA ALA A 7 11.91 0.36 13.85
C ALA A 7 12.77 1.62 13.88
N LEU A 8 12.21 2.68 14.48
CA LEU A 8 12.96 3.89 14.79
C LEU A 8 14.07 3.60 15.80
N SER A 9 15.05 4.50 15.92
CA SER A 9 16.11 4.41 16.94
C SER A 9 15.59 4.33 18.38
N SER A 10 14.35 4.78 18.61
CA SER A 10 13.62 4.66 19.88
C SER A 10 13.01 3.27 20.15
N GLY A 11 13.13 2.33 19.21
CA GLY A 11 12.52 0.99 19.27
C GLY A 11 11.05 0.95 18.85
N ARG A 12 10.44 2.10 18.51
CA ARG A 12 9.05 2.15 18.00
C ARG A 12 9.00 1.52 16.60
N ARG A 13 8.16 0.50 16.44
CA ARG A 13 7.89 -0.14 15.14
C ARG A 13 7.14 0.79 14.20
N ILE A 14 7.51 0.72 12.93
CA ILE A 14 6.87 1.39 11.81
C ILE A 14 6.60 0.39 10.68
N LYS A 15 5.61 0.69 9.86
CA LYS A 15 5.25 0.00 8.63
C LYS A 15 5.45 0.96 7.48
N CYS A 16 6.03 0.45 6.40
CA CYS A 16 6.20 1.14 5.15
C CYS A 16 5.37 0.40 4.09
N LEU A 17 4.27 0.99 3.63
CA LEU A 17 3.54 0.52 2.47
C LEU A 17 4.31 0.96 1.22
N THR A 18 4.82 0.00 0.47
CA THR A 18 5.54 0.26 -0.77
C THR A 18 4.64 -0.04 -1.97
N ILE A 19 4.48 0.95 -2.85
CA ILE A 19 3.71 0.82 -4.08
C ILE A 19 4.65 1.07 -5.24
N VAL A 20 4.83 0.04 -6.07
CA VAL A 20 5.72 0.06 -7.23
C VAL A 20 4.92 -0.41 -8.43
N ASP A 21 5.08 0.29 -9.54
CA ASP A 21 4.56 -0.14 -10.82
C ASP A 21 5.40 -1.29 -11.38
N ASP A 22 4.74 -2.41 -11.69
CA ASP A 22 5.44 -3.65 -12.03
C ASP A 22 6.12 -3.61 -13.41
N PHE A 23 5.65 -2.76 -14.34
CA PHE A 23 6.20 -2.64 -15.69
C PHE A 23 7.39 -1.68 -15.73
N THR A 24 7.17 -0.45 -15.28
CA THR A 24 8.16 0.65 -15.31
C THR A 24 9.19 0.54 -14.19
N LYS A 25 8.89 -0.22 -13.12
CA LYS A 25 9.65 -0.26 -11.86
C LYS A 25 9.70 1.08 -11.14
N GLU A 26 8.80 1.99 -11.48
CA GLU A 26 8.68 3.26 -10.76
C GLU A 26 8.06 3.04 -9.38
N CYS A 27 8.67 3.66 -8.36
CA CYS A 27 8.07 3.75 -7.04
C CYS A 27 7.00 4.85 -7.05
N LEU A 28 5.72 4.45 -6.94
CA LEU A 28 4.58 5.34 -6.98
C LEU A 28 4.35 6.03 -5.63
N ASP A 29 4.55 5.31 -4.53
CA ASP A 29 4.49 5.83 -3.18
C ASP A 29 5.22 4.94 -2.16
N ILE A 30 5.68 5.56 -1.07
CA ILE A 30 6.15 4.89 0.15
C ILE A 30 5.50 5.59 1.36
N THR A 31 4.37 5.05 1.81
CA THR A 31 3.69 5.57 2.99
C THR A 31 4.23 4.92 4.25
N VAL A 32 4.69 5.73 5.21
CA VAL A 32 5.28 5.27 6.48
C VAL A 32 4.39 5.66 7.66
N ALA A 33 3.94 4.69 8.46
CA ALA A 33 3.14 4.93 9.65
C ALA A 33 3.38 3.85 10.71
N SER A 34 2.97 4.09 11.97
CA SER A 34 3.05 3.05 13.02
C SER A 34 2.04 1.90 12.83
N GLY A 35 1.03 2.12 11.98
CA GLY A 35 0.04 1.16 11.54
C GLY A 35 -0.66 1.73 10.31
N ILE A 36 -1.13 0.86 9.41
CA ILE A 36 -1.81 1.22 8.17
C ILE A 36 -3.00 0.28 8.05
N SER A 37 -4.20 0.84 7.99
CA SER A 37 -5.47 0.13 7.82
C SER A 37 -5.81 -0.09 6.34
N GLY A 38 -6.73 -1.01 6.05
CA GLY A 38 -7.19 -1.24 4.67
C GLY A 38 -7.82 0.00 4.03
N ASP A 39 -8.55 0.81 4.80
CA ASP A 39 -9.15 2.06 4.30
C ASP A 39 -8.07 3.09 3.95
N GLU A 40 -6.99 3.17 4.73
CA GLU A 40 -5.84 4.02 4.40
C GLU A 40 -5.13 3.55 3.12
N VAL A 41 -4.98 2.22 2.92
CA VAL A 41 -4.45 1.67 1.65
C VAL A 41 -5.31 2.11 0.47
N VAL A 42 -6.64 1.99 0.58
CA VAL A 42 -7.57 2.41 -0.47
C VAL A 42 -7.44 3.90 -0.77
N ALA A 43 -7.37 4.76 0.27
CA ALA A 43 -7.21 6.20 0.09
C ALA A 43 -5.90 6.56 -0.64
N ILE A 44 -4.82 5.85 -0.37
CA ILE A 44 -3.53 6.03 -1.05
C ILE A 44 -3.64 5.60 -2.52
N LEU A 45 -4.25 4.44 -2.79
CA LEU A 45 -4.45 3.93 -4.15
C LEU A 45 -5.35 4.87 -4.98
N GLU A 46 -6.41 5.41 -4.40
CA GLU A 46 -7.27 6.43 -5.01
C GLU A 46 -6.50 7.70 -5.37
N ALA A 47 -5.63 8.18 -4.47
CA ALA A 47 -4.80 9.35 -4.75
C ALA A 47 -3.83 9.12 -5.92
N ILE A 48 -3.23 7.92 -6.00
CA ILE A 48 -2.36 7.53 -7.13
C ILE A 48 -3.18 7.43 -8.42
N ALA A 49 -4.34 6.77 -8.37
CA ALA A 49 -5.22 6.58 -9.51
C ALA A 49 -5.79 7.90 -10.05
N ALA A 50 -6.07 8.87 -9.18
CA ALA A 50 -6.52 10.19 -9.59
C ALA A 50 -5.50 10.92 -10.49
N PHE A 51 -4.21 10.61 -10.37
CA PHE A 51 -3.14 11.23 -11.16
C PHE A 51 -2.75 10.41 -12.39
N ARG A 52 -2.79 9.07 -12.30
CA ARG A 52 -2.24 8.15 -13.31
C ARG A 52 -3.28 7.30 -14.04
N GLY A 53 -4.52 7.29 -13.55
CA GLY A 53 -5.53 6.30 -13.89
C GLY A 53 -5.44 5.05 -13.00
N TYR A 54 -6.51 4.25 -13.01
CA TYR A 54 -6.57 3.00 -12.25
C TYR A 54 -5.70 1.91 -12.91
N PRO A 55 -5.01 1.07 -12.11
CA PRO A 55 -4.29 -0.07 -12.64
C PRO A 55 -5.26 -1.15 -13.14
N GLU A 56 -4.85 -1.94 -14.14
CA GLU A 56 -5.63 -3.10 -14.60
C GLU A 56 -5.61 -4.26 -13.60
N ALA A 57 -4.55 -4.36 -12.80
CA ALA A 57 -4.38 -5.38 -11.78
C ALA A 57 -3.53 -4.85 -10.64
N VAL A 58 -3.88 -5.25 -9.42
CA VAL A 58 -3.07 -5.00 -8.22
C VAL A 58 -2.53 -6.33 -7.72
N ARG A 59 -1.22 -6.38 -7.51
CA ARG A 59 -0.54 -7.51 -6.87
C ARG A 59 -0.12 -7.12 -5.46
N THR A 60 -0.53 -7.90 -4.47
CA THR A 60 -0.09 -7.78 -3.08
C THR A 60 0.62 -9.04 -2.64
N ASP A 61 1.40 -8.97 -1.58
CA ASP A 61 1.71 -10.15 -0.80
C ASP A 61 0.50 -10.48 0.13
N GLN A 62 0.46 -11.68 0.71
CA GLN A 62 -0.66 -12.14 1.56
C GLN A 62 -0.54 -11.59 2.99
N GLY A 63 -0.09 -10.34 3.15
CA GLY A 63 -0.10 -9.65 4.44
C GLY A 63 -1.54 -9.53 4.97
N PRO A 64 -1.78 -9.77 6.27
CA PRO A 64 -3.12 -9.67 6.85
C PRO A 64 -3.76 -8.28 6.64
N GLU A 65 -2.95 -7.25 6.49
CA GLU A 65 -3.36 -5.88 6.16
C GLU A 65 -4.03 -5.76 4.79
N PHE A 66 -3.73 -6.67 3.85
CA PHE A 66 -4.34 -6.73 2.53
C PHE A 66 -5.53 -7.70 2.45
N THR A 67 -5.75 -8.52 3.47
CA THR A 67 -6.91 -9.46 3.55
C THR A 67 -8.21 -8.80 4.05
N GLY A 68 -8.24 -7.48 4.16
CA GLY A 68 -9.41 -6.72 4.57
C GLY A 68 -10.39 -6.49 3.41
N LYS A 69 -11.69 -6.56 3.70
CA LYS A 69 -12.77 -6.31 2.71
C LYS A 69 -12.66 -4.99 1.95
N ALA A 70 -12.02 -3.97 2.53
CA ALA A 70 -11.89 -2.65 1.93
C ALA A 70 -11.14 -2.70 0.59
N LEU A 71 -9.99 -3.40 0.55
CA LEU A 71 -9.21 -3.52 -0.68
C LEU A 71 -9.92 -4.39 -1.71
N ASP A 72 -10.52 -5.50 -1.28
CA ASP A 72 -11.32 -6.37 -2.17
C ASP A 72 -12.51 -5.62 -2.79
N GLN A 73 -13.19 -4.77 -2.02
CA GLN A 73 -14.29 -3.94 -2.51
C GLN A 73 -13.82 -2.85 -3.47
N TRP A 74 -12.65 -2.27 -3.22
CA TRP A 74 -12.06 -1.27 -4.10
C TRP A 74 -11.62 -1.87 -5.44
N ALA A 75 -11.16 -3.13 -5.43
CA ALA A 75 -10.70 -3.84 -6.62
C ALA A 75 -11.82 -4.49 -7.46
N TYR A 76 -13.08 -4.45 -7.01
CA TYR A 76 -14.25 -5.00 -7.71
C TYR A 76 -14.93 -3.97 -8.61
#